data_AF-A0A533YAR1-F1
#
_entry.id   AF-A0A533YAR1-F1
#
_cell.length_a   1.000
_cell.length_b   1.000
_cell.length_c   1.000
_cell.angle_alpha   90.00
_cell.angle_beta   90.00
_cell.angle_gamma   90.00
#
_symmetry.space_group_name_H-M   'P 1'
#
loop_
_entity.id
_entity.type
_entity.pdbx_description
1 polymer ?
#
loop_
_entity_poly.entity_id
_entity_poly.type
_entity_poly.pdbx_seq_one_letter_code
_entity_poly.pdbx_strand_id
1 'polypeptide(L)' 'RLTVQIAETLKSKLNAHGVGVVVEARHLCMMMRGVEKQNTIAVSSSMLGAFRSQPQTRLEFLKLIHRGNVGDSD' A
#
# COMPACT_ATOMS: atom_id res chain seq x y z
N ARG A 1 1.57 11.45 1.69
CA ARG A 1 2.63 11.45 2.72
C ARG A 1 2.23 10.65 3.99
N LEU A 2 1.21 9.80 3.94
CA LEU A 2 0.77 8.94 5.05
C LEU A 2 1.52 7.59 5.07
N THR A 3 1.58 6.92 3.92
CA THR A 3 2.15 5.57 3.75
C THR A 3 3.61 5.46 4.20
N VAL A 4 4.39 6.52 3.95
CA VAL A 4 5.79 6.62 4.39
C VAL A 4 5.88 6.75 5.91
N GLN A 5 5.05 7.60 6.52
CA GLN A 5 5.06 7.79 7.98
C GLN A 5 4.69 6.50 8.72
N ILE A 6 3.73 5.74 8.20
CA ILE A 6 3.39 4.42 8.74
C ILE A 6 4.62 3.50 8.66
N ALA A 7 5.26 3.41 7.50
CA ALA A 7 6.43 2.54 7.31
C ALA A 7 7.60 2.91 8.23
N GLU A 8 7.93 4.19 8.35
CA GLU A 8 9.01 4.69 9.22
C GLU A 8 8.68 4.50 10.71
N THR A 9 7.43 4.71 11.10
CA THR A 9 6.97 4.49 12.48
C THR A 9 7.10 3.01 12.84
N LEU A 10 6.62 2.10 12.00
CA LEU A 10 6.75 0.67 12.22
C LEU A 10 8.22 0.24 12.30
N LYS A 11 9.06 0.74 11.40
CA LYS A 11 10.49 0.41 11.39
C LYS A 11 11.18 0.85 12.68
N SER A 12 10.91 2.08 13.13
CA SER A 12 11.55 2.66 14.32
C SER A 12 11.02 2.05 15.62
N LYS A 13 9.71 1.82 15.74
CA LYS A 13 9.10 1.28 16.98
C LYS A 13 9.35 -0.20 17.18
N LEU A 14 9.47 -0.97 16.09
CA LEU A 14 9.67 -2.42 16.15
C LEU A 14 11.11 -2.85 15.89
N ASN A 15 12.01 -1.89 15.60
CA ASN A 15 13.38 -2.15 15.15
C ASN A 15 13.45 -3.23 14.04
N ALA A 16 12.51 -3.14 13.10
CA ALA A 16 12.30 -4.20 12.11
C ALA A 16 13.41 -4.21 11.04
N HIS A 17 13.83 -5.42 10.63
CA HIS A 17 14.80 -5.63 9.54
C HIS A 17 14.27 -5.13 8.18
N GLY A 18 12.95 -5.08 8.01
CA GLY A 18 12.30 -4.50 6.85
C GLY A 18 10.82 -4.25 7.11
N VAL A 19 10.24 -3.31 6.38
CA VAL A 19 8.81 -2.97 6.46
C VAL A 19 8.29 -2.74 5.04
N GLY A 20 7.18 -3.39 4.69
CA GLY A 20 6.42 -3.12 3.48
C GLY A 20 5.02 -2.64 3.84
N VAL A 21 4.61 -1.49 3.33
CA VAL A 21 3.27 -0.93 3.53
C VAL A 21 2.64 -0.68 2.16
N VAL A 22 1.42 -1.16 1.97
CA VAL A 22 0.57 -0.85 0.81
C VAL A 22 -0.76 -0.36 1.35
N VAL A 23 -1.22 0.78 0.83
CA VAL A 23 -2.48 1.39 1.19
C VAL A 23 -3.29 1.60 -0.08
N GLU A 24 -4.48 1.02 -0.09
CA GLU A 24 -5.52 1.23 -1.09
C GLU A 24 -6.62 2.09 -0.47
N ALA A 25 -6.97 3.20 -1.13
CA ALA A 25 -7.99 4.11 -0.62
C ALA A 25 -8.78 4.77 -1.74
N ARG A 26 -10.06 5.05 -1.46
CA ARG A 26 -10.93 5.85 -2.32
C ARG A 26 -10.93 7.30 -1.86
N HIS A 27 -10.70 8.24 -2.79
CA HIS A 27 -10.71 9.67 -2.48
C HIS A 27 -12.12 10.23 -2.62
N LEU A 28 -12.89 10.23 -1.53
CA LEU A 28 -14.27 10.73 -1.51
C LEU A 28 -14.40 12.18 -2.01
N CYS A 29 -13.39 13.02 -1.77
CA CYS A 29 -13.35 14.38 -2.31
C CYS A 29 -13.24 14.45 -3.83
N MET A 30 -12.64 13.45 -4.49
CA MET A 30 -12.57 13.33 -5.96
C MET A 30 -13.80 12.63 -6.56
N MET A 31 -14.49 11.80 -5.75
CA MET A 31 -15.70 11.09 -6.17
C MET A 31 -16.97 11.94 -6.03
N MET A 32 -17.05 12.78 -5.01
CA MET A 32 -18.26 13.56 -4.68
C MET A 32 -18.21 15.03 -5.13
N ARG A 33 -17.07 15.52 -5.64
CA ARG A 33 -16.92 16.89 -6.17
C ARG A 33 -15.99 16.89 -7.38
N GLY A 34 -16.37 17.59 -8.46
CA GLY A 34 -15.56 17.69 -9.68
C GLY A 34 -15.89 16.63 -10.74
N VAL A 35 -14.87 15.99 -11.34
CA VAL A 35 -14.95 15.15 -12.57
C VAL A 35 -15.67 13.79 -12.38
N GLU A 36 -16.36 13.57 -11.25
CA GLU A 36 -17.22 12.39 -10.95
C GLU A 36 -16.62 11.02 -11.33
N LYS A 37 -15.32 10.81 -11.08
CA LYS A 37 -14.66 9.56 -11.43
C LYS A 37 -14.91 8.51 -10.34
N GLN A 38 -16.10 7.90 -10.40
CA GLN A 38 -16.68 6.96 -9.42
C GLN A 38 -15.76 5.76 -9.08
N ASN A 39 -14.87 5.36 -9.99
CA ASN A 39 -13.94 4.22 -9.80
C ASN A 39 -12.48 4.63 -9.53
N THR A 40 -12.22 5.79 -8.93
CA THR A 40 -10.83 6.16 -8.57
C THR A 40 -10.38 5.52 -7.27
N ILE A 41 -9.64 4.42 -7.41
CA ILE A 41 -8.86 3.82 -6.33
C ILE A 41 -7.42 4.33 -6.44
N ALA A 42 -6.91 4.91 -5.37
CA ALA A 42 -5.50 5.30 -5.26
C ALA A 42 -4.74 4.24 -4.45
N VAL A 43 -3.72 3.67 -5.07
CA VAL A 43 -2.80 2.74 -4.40
C VAL A 43 -1.48 3.46 -4.16
N SER A 44 -1.01 3.41 -2.92
CA SER A 44 0.29 3.94 -2.52
C SER A 44 1.08 2.89 -1.75
N SER A 45 2.40 2.92 -1.85
CA SER A 45 3.26 1.95 -1.16
C SER A 45 4.53 2.59 -0.61
N SER A 46 5.09 1.96 0.42
CA SER A 46 6.39 2.31 0.99
C SER A 46 7.13 1.05 1.42
N MET A 47 8.38 0.90 0.96
CA MET A 47 9.22 -0.27 1.22
C MET A 47 10.51 0.18 1.89
N LEU A 48 10.83 -0.41 3.04
CA LEU A 48 12.03 -0.11 3.84
C LEU A 48 12.79 -1.39 4.19
N GLY A 49 14.10 -1.28 4.39
CA GLY A 49 14.96 -2.39 4.82
C GLY A 49 14.92 -3.56 3.83
N ALA A 50 14.76 -4.78 4.32
CA ALA A 50 14.70 -6.00 3.51
C ALA A 50 13.69 -5.93 2.35
N PHE A 51 12.50 -5.35 2.54
CA PHE A 51 11.50 -5.19 1.46
C PHE A 51 11.94 -4.22 0.35
N ARG A 52 12.89 -3.32 0.64
CA ARG A 52 13.48 -2.41 -0.36
C ARG A 52 14.69 -3.06 -1.04
N SER A 53 15.58 -3.68 -0.27
CA SER A 53 16.85 -4.20 -0.76
C SER A 53 16.75 -5.57 -1.42
N GLN A 54 15.76 -6.40 -1.06
CA GLN A 54 15.60 -7.77 -1.57
C GLN A 54 14.43 -7.85 -2.55
N PRO A 55 14.68 -7.94 -3.88
CA PRO A 55 13.61 -7.98 -4.88
C PRO A 55 12.67 -9.19 -4.71
N GLN A 56 13.20 -10.36 -4.32
CA GLN A 56 12.40 -11.58 -4.15
C GLN A 56 11.35 -11.41 -3.04
N THR A 57 11.75 -10.93 -1.86
CA THR A 57 10.85 -10.63 -0.74
C THR A 57 9.77 -9.62 -1.13
N ARG A 58 10.15 -8.56 -1.87
CA ARG A 58 9.19 -7.57 -2.36
C ARG A 58 8.18 -8.18 -3.33
N LEU A 59 8.64 -9.02 -4.26
CA LEU A 59 7.78 -9.66 -5.25
C LEU A 59 6.81 -10.65 -4.60
N GLU A 60 7.29 -11.45 -3.64
CA GLU A 60 6.44 -12.37 -2.88
C GLU A 60 5.36 -11.62 -2.11
N PHE A 61 5.74 -10.57 -1.38
CA PHE A 61 4.81 -9.71 -0.66
C PHE A 61 3.73 -9.12 -1.59
N LEU A 62 4.14 -8.51 -2.71
CA LEU A 62 3.20 -7.94 -3.67
C LEU A 62 2.29 -9.01 -4.28
N LYS A 63 2.78 -10.22 -4.54
CA LYS A 63 1.95 -11.33 -5.04
C LYS A 63 0.90 -11.77 -4.02
N LEU A 64 1.27 -11.84 -2.74
CA LEU A 64 0.35 -12.27 -1.68
C LEU A 64 -0.80 -11.29 -1.48
N ILE A 65 -0.51 -9.98 -1.45
CA ILE A 65 -1.56 -8.97 -1.24
C ILE A 65 -2.55 -8.87 -2.41
N HIS A 66 -2.12 -9.15 -3.65
CA HIS A 66 -3.03 -9.14 -4.81
C HIS A 66 -3.95 -10.37 -4.88
N ARG A 67 -3.59 -11.49 -4.23
CA ARG A 67 -4.44 -12.69 -4.18
C ARG A 67 -5.64 -12.55 -3.22
N GLY A 68 -5.61 -11.59 -2.31
CA GLY A 68 -6.70 -11.34 -1.35
C GLY A 68 -7.97 -10.75 -1.96
N ASN A 69 -7.92 -10.26 -3.20
CA ASN A 69 -9.03 -9.54 -3.85
C ASN A 69 -9.94 -10.45 -4.72
N VAL A 70 -9.96 -11.78 -4.52
CA VAL A 70 -10.84 -12.72 -5.25
C VAL A 70 -12.31 -12.66 -4.73
N GLY A 71 -12.77 -11.48 -4.30
CA GLY A 71 -14.10 -11.28 -3.70
C GLY A 71 -14.94 -10.16 -4.29
N ASP A 72 -14.37 -9.21 -5.03
CA ASP A 72 -15.11 -8.10 -5.64
C ASP A 72 -15.16 -8.29 -7.15
N SER A 73 -15.99 -9.24 -7.59
CA SER A 73 -16.54 -9.24 -8.94
C SER A 73 -18.00 -8.81 -8.84
N ASP A 74 -18.19 -7.49 -8.83
CA ASP A 74 -19.39 -6.78 -9.30
C ASP A 74 -18.97 -5.78 -10.38
#